data_AF-A0A229TCY9-F1
#
_entry.id   AF-A0A229TCY9-F1
#
_cell.length_a   1.000
_cell.length_b   1.000
_cell.length_c   1.000
_cell.angle_alpha   90.00
_cell.angle_beta   90.00
_cell.angle_gamma   90.00
#
_symmetry.space_group_name_H-M   'P 1'
#
loop_
_entity.id
_entity.type
_entity.pdbx_description
1 polymer ?
#
loop_
_entity_poly.entity_id
_entity_poly.type
_entity_poly.pdbx_seq_one_letter_code
_entity_poly.pdbx_strand_id
1 'polypeptide(L)'
;MTAVLPLPESFALTLRGYDREQVDERIDELLAEIRLLTADRDAAVTEAENLTRQLELARSGNAALRTRLDRLCRTPADPAAISDRVRHLLELAHAEADGIVAAARDRAAAIVREAGETADRRDADARARACRIVDEARRRADRLAAIERRTADRLRRIDAFLADAETLLDGETPLRAIA
;
A
#
# COMPACT_ATOMS: atom_id res chain seq x y z
N MET A 1 9.76 -0.26 -14.25
CA MET A 1 10.38 -1.24 -15.16
C MET A 1 9.36 -1.55 -16.24
N THR A 2 9.29 -0.68 -17.24
CA THR A 2 8.36 -0.83 -18.37
C THR A 2 8.96 -1.89 -19.29
N ALA A 3 8.26 -3.00 -19.46
CA ALA A 3 8.72 -4.10 -20.29
C ALA A 3 8.83 -3.62 -21.74
N VAL A 4 10.04 -3.66 -22.30
CA VAL A 4 10.26 -3.56 -23.75
C VAL A 4 9.61 -4.80 -24.33
N LEU A 5 8.44 -4.64 -24.97
CA LEU A 5 7.80 -5.73 -25.67
C LEU A 5 8.66 -6.09 -26.89
N PRO A 6 9.00 -7.37 -27.11
CA PRO A 6 9.80 -7.77 -28.25
C PRO A 6 9.08 -7.38 -29.56
N LEU A 7 9.82 -6.74 -30.46
CA LEU A 7 9.32 -6.40 -31.79
C LEU A 7 9.02 -7.71 -32.56
N PRO A 8 7.87 -7.82 -33.25
CA PRO A 8 7.58 -8.94 -34.11
C PRO A 8 8.57 -8.93 -35.28
N GLU A 9 9.12 -10.10 -35.59
CA GLU A 9 10.15 -10.26 -36.62
C GLU A 9 9.60 -10.03 -38.04
N SER A 10 8.27 -10.03 -38.24
CA SER A 10 7.61 -9.68 -39.52
C SER A 10 6.12 -9.36 -39.37
N PHE A 11 5.53 -8.76 -40.41
CA PHE A 11 4.09 -8.52 -40.55
C PHE A 11 3.40 -9.70 -41.26
N ALA A 12 2.12 -9.93 -40.96
CA ALA A 12 1.27 -10.89 -41.63
C ALA A 12 1.13 -10.54 -43.12
N LEU A 13 1.14 -11.56 -43.97
CA LEU A 13 0.98 -11.42 -45.42
C LEU A 13 -0.48 -11.68 -45.82
N THR A 14 -1.01 -10.81 -46.66
CA THR A 14 -2.27 -10.98 -47.39
C THR A 14 -1.97 -11.37 -48.84
N LEU A 15 -3.01 -11.67 -49.64
CA LEU A 15 -2.87 -12.01 -51.06
C LEU A 15 -2.07 -10.95 -51.85
N ARG A 16 -2.03 -9.71 -51.34
CA ARG A 16 -1.26 -8.61 -51.93
C ARG A 16 -0.50 -7.82 -50.86
N GLY A 17 0.62 -8.38 -50.39
CA GLY A 17 1.57 -7.69 -49.51
C GLY A 17 1.23 -7.82 -48.03
N TYR A 18 1.75 -6.93 -47.20
CA TYR A 18 1.50 -6.95 -45.75
C TYR A 18 0.09 -6.50 -45.38
N ASP A 19 -0.40 -6.96 -44.24
CA ASP A 19 -1.64 -6.48 -43.63
C ASP A 19 -1.48 -5.00 -43.24
N ARG A 20 -2.27 -4.15 -43.87
CA ARG A 20 -2.21 -2.70 -43.68
C ARG A 20 -2.62 -2.29 -42.27
N GLU A 21 -3.64 -2.93 -41.70
CA GLU A 21 -4.13 -2.59 -40.36
C GLU A 21 -3.05 -2.89 -39.31
N GLN A 22 -2.42 -4.06 -39.42
CA GLN A 22 -1.30 -4.44 -38.55
C GLN A 22 -0.09 -3.51 -38.68
N VAL A 23 0.22 -3.06 -39.90
CA VAL A 23 1.33 -2.11 -40.14
C VAL A 23 1.02 -0.74 -39.54
N ASP A 24 -0.19 -0.22 -39.74
CA ASP A 24 -0.62 1.07 -39.21
C ASP A 24 -0.60 1.05 -37.67
N GLU A 25 -1.15 0.01 -37.03
CA GLU A 25 -1.10 -0.18 -35.57
C GLU A 25 0.33 -0.22 -35.04
N ARG A 26 1.23 -0.95 -35.70
CA ARG A 26 2.65 -1.02 -35.31
C ARG A 26 3.36 0.32 -35.44
N ILE A 27 3.08 1.08 -36.51
CA ILE A 27 3.66 2.41 -36.68
C ILE A 27 3.18 3.32 -35.54
N ASP A 28 1.91 3.26 -35.18
CA ASP A 28 1.36 4.03 -34.06
C ASP A 28 1.99 3.65 -32.72
N GLU A 29 2.16 2.35 -32.45
CA GLU A 29 2.88 1.84 -31.27
C GLU A 29 4.33 2.38 -31.21
N LEU A 30 5.08 2.27 -32.31
CA LEU A 30 6.45 2.75 -32.40
C LEU A 30 6.55 4.26 -32.23
N LEU A 31 5.63 5.02 -32.82
CA LEU A 31 5.57 6.48 -32.67
C LEU A 31 5.23 6.88 -31.22
N ALA A 32 4.45 6.08 -30.50
CA ALA A 32 4.18 6.28 -29.09
C ALA A 32 5.43 5.98 -28.24
N GLU A 33 6.13 4.88 -28.53
CA GLU A 33 7.37 4.49 -27.84
C GLU A 33 8.49 5.53 -28.05
N ILE A 34 8.70 6.00 -29.28
CA ILE A 34 9.69 7.04 -29.60
C ILE A 34 9.36 8.34 -28.83
N ARG A 35 8.08 8.71 -28.74
CA ARG A 35 7.66 9.89 -27.98
C ARG A 35 7.96 9.73 -26.49
N LEU A 36 7.70 8.57 -25.91
CA LEU A 36 8.02 8.27 -24.52
C LEU A 36 9.53 8.31 -24.28
N LEU A 37 10.33 7.62 -25.10
CA LEU A 37 11.78 7.62 -24.99
C LEU A 37 12.40 9.01 -25.16
N THR A 38 11.82 9.82 -26.04
CA THR A 38 12.25 11.22 -26.22
C THR A 38 11.97 12.04 -24.96
N ALA A 39 10.79 11.89 -24.37
CA ALA A 39 10.46 12.56 -23.11
C ALA A 39 11.36 12.13 -21.95
N ASP A 40 11.63 10.83 -21.82
CA ASP A 40 12.53 10.29 -20.80
C ASP A 40 13.97 10.78 -21.00
N ARG A 41 14.46 10.82 -22.24
CA ARG A 41 15.77 11.39 -22.57
C ARG A 41 15.85 12.86 -22.19
N ASP A 42 14.85 13.65 -22.56
CA ASP A 42 14.85 15.10 -22.30
C ASP A 42 14.77 15.40 -20.79
N ALA A 43 14.04 14.58 -20.03
CA ALA A 43 14.05 14.61 -18.56
C ALA A 43 15.42 14.29 -17.98
N ALA A 44 16.07 13.21 -18.46
CA ALA A 44 17.40 12.82 -18.01
C ALA A 44 18.48 13.87 -18.34
N VAL A 45 18.40 14.50 -19.52
CA VAL A 45 19.30 15.61 -19.91
C VAL A 45 19.12 16.80 -18.96
N THR A 46 17.87 17.18 -18.68
CA THR A 46 17.57 18.28 -17.74
C THR A 46 18.12 18.00 -16.33
N GLU A 47 18.00 16.76 -15.86
CA GLU A 47 18.56 16.32 -14.58
C GLU A 47 20.10 16.37 -14.58
N ALA A 48 20.75 15.87 -15.63
CA ALA A 48 22.20 15.93 -15.77
C ALA A 48 22.74 17.37 -15.78
N GLU A 49 22.06 18.29 -16.45
CA GLU A 49 22.41 19.71 -16.43
C GLU A 49 22.25 20.34 -15.04
N ASN A 50 21.16 20.01 -14.33
CA ASN A 50 20.94 20.45 -12.96
C ASN A 50 22.06 19.95 -12.03
N LEU A 51 22.42 18.67 -12.11
CA LEU A 51 23.51 18.08 -11.34
C LEU A 51 24.85 18.73 -11.66
N THR A 52 25.12 19.01 -12.94
CA THR A 52 26.33 19.71 -13.37
C THR A 52 26.42 21.11 -12.75
N ARG A 53 25.32 21.88 -12.77
CA ARG A 53 25.26 23.20 -12.12
C ARG A 53 25.52 23.11 -10.62
N GLN A 54 24.91 22.15 -9.92
CA GLN A 54 25.12 21.95 -8.49
C GLN A 54 26.58 21.59 -8.17
N LEU A 55 27.19 20.75 -9.02
CA LEU A 55 28.57 20.33 -8.86
C LEU A 55 29.56 21.49 -9.03
N GLU A 56 29.34 22.37 -10.02
CA GLU A 56 30.17 23.58 -10.20
C GLU A 56 29.98 24.60 -9.08
N LEU A 57 28.75 24.76 -8.55
CA LEU A 57 28.51 25.57 -7.35
C LEU A 57 29.24 25.01 -6.13
N ALA A 58 29.22 23.69 -5.93
CA ALA A 58 29.94 23.05 -4.84
C ALA A 58 31.46 23.18 -4.98
N ARG A 59 32.00 23.01 -6.20
CA ARG A 59 33.44 23.19 -6.50
C ARG A 59 33.90 24.61 -6.22
N SER A 60 33.17 25.61 -6.72
CA SER A 60 33.49 27.02 -6.49
C SER A 60 33.39 27.40 -5.00
N GLY A 61 32.36 26.92 -4.29
CA GLY A 61 32.23 27.08 -2.84
C GLY A 61 33.41 26.48 -2.07
N ASN A 62 33.85 25.27 -2.44
CA ASN A 62 34.99 24.62 -1.79
C ASN A 62 36.31 25.38 -2.04
N ALA A 63 36.52 25.87 -3.26
CA ALA A 63 37.69 26.69 -3.60
C ALA A 63 37.72 28.01 -2.80
N ALA A 64 36.56 28.66 -2.64
CA ALA A 64 36.44 29.88 -1.84
C ALA A 64 36.73 29.60 -0.35
N LEU A 65 36.20 28.51 0.20
CA LEU A 65 36.46 28.09 1.58
C LEU A 65 37.93 27.77 1.83
N ARG A 66 38.57 27.03 0.91
CA ARG A 66 40.02 26.74 0.97
C ARG A 66 40.85 28.01 0.95
N THR A 67 40.54 28.95 0.05
CA THR A 67 41.23 30.25 -0.02
C THR A 67 41.06 31.06 1.27
N ARG A 68 39.85 31.04 1.85
CA ARG A 68 39.57 31.71 3.12
C ARG A 68 40.37 31.06 4.26
N LEU A 69 40.40 29.73 4.32
CA LEU A 69 41.17 28.98 5.31
C LEU A 69 42.67 29.29 5.20
N ASP A 70 43.24 29.25 3.99
CA ASP A 70 44.64 29.56 3.75
C ASP A 70 45.01 30.98 4.22
N ARG A 71 44.15 31.98 3.94
CA ARG A 71 44.35 33.35 4.43
C ARG A 71 44.32 33.40 5.96
N LEU A 72 43.37 32.70 6.58
CA LEU A 72 43.25 32.64 8.03
C LEU A 72 44.46 31.97 8.69
N CYS A 73 45.02 30.93 8.07
CA CYS A 73 46.20 30.24 8.59
C CYS A 73 47.52 31.01 8.35
N ARG A 74 47.61 31.80 7.27
CA ARG A 74 48.81 32.61 6.96
C ARG A 74 48.86 33.94 7.69
N THR A 75 47.73 34.45 8.17
CA THR A 75 47.72 35.64 9.02
C THR A 75 48.16 35.20 10.42
N PRO A 76 49.31 35.65 10.95
CA PRO A 76 49.69 35.30 12.31
C PRO A 76 48.64 35.93 13.23
N ALA A 77 47.77 35.10 13.80
CA ALA A 77 46.74 35.55 14.71
C ALA A 77 47.43 36.02 16.00
N ASP A 78 47.05 37.19 16.47
CA ASP A 78 47.31 37.63 17.83
C ASP A 78 46.92 36.49 18.81
N PRO A 79 47.80 36.04 19.72
CA PRO A 79 47.50 34.96 20.66
C PRO A 79 46.16 35.12 21.42
N ALA A 80 45.69 36.36 21.62
CA ALA A 80 44.38 36.63 22.21
C ALA A 80 43.20 36.24 21.28
N ALA A 81 43.32 36.44 19.97
CA ALA A 81 42.28 36.17 18.99
C ALA A 81 42.02 34.66 18.78
N ILE A 82 42.99 33.79 19.10
CA ILE A 82 42.82 32.33 19.08
C ILE A 82 41.81 31.89 20.15
N SER A 83 41.85 32.50 21.33
CA SER A 83 40.97 32.14 22.45
C SER A 83 39.51 32.47 22.17
N ASP A 84 39.24 33.64 21.57
CA ASP A 84 37.88 34.03 21.18
C ASP A 84 37.35 33.17 20.03
N ARG A 85 38.21 32.75 19.11
CA ARG A 85 37.84 31.86 18.02
C ARG A 85 37.51 30.44 18.50
N VAL A 86 38.27 29.91 19.45
CA VAL A 86 37.97 28.61 20.08
C VAL A 86 36.66 28.70 20.85
N ARG A 87 36.40 29.81 21.55
CA ARG A 87 35.12 30.06 22.22
C ARG A 87 33.95 30.06 21.25
N HIS A 88 34.08 30.77 20.13
CA HIS A 88 33.05 30.80 19.10
C HIS A 88 32.82 29.43 18.43
N LEU A 89 33.90 28.66 18.20
CA LEU A 89 33.80 27.29 17.70
C LEU A 89 33.10 26.36 18.68
N LEU A 90 33.38 26.50 19.98
CA LEU A 90 32.69 25.76 21.03
C LEU A 90 31.21 26.16 21.10
N GLU A 91 30.87 27.43 21.02
CA GLU A 91 29.48 27.90 20.95
C GLU A 91 28.75 27.30 19.74
N LEU A 92 29.39 27.32 18.56
CA LEU A 92 28.82 26.73 17.35
C LEU A 92 28.63 25.21 17.49
N ALA A 93 29.60 24.52 18.09
CA ALA A 93 29.52 23.08 18.33
C ALA A 93 28.42 22.72 19.34
N HIS A 94 28.21 23.53 20.39
CA HIS A 94 27.10 23.34 21.31
C HIS A 94 25.75 23.58 20.61
N ALA A 95 25.64 24.65 19.83
CA ALA A 95 24.43 24.92 19.05
C ALA A 95 24.11 23.78 18.06
N GLU A 96 25.12 23.22 17.40
CA GLU A 96 24.96 22.06 16.52
C GLU A 96 24.54 20.80 17.31
N ALA A 97 25.16 20.54 18.46
CA ALA A 97 24.80 19.41 19.32
C ALA A 97 23.34 19.52 19.81
N ASP A 98 22.92 20.71 20.23
CA ASP A 98 21.53 20.98 20.62
C ASP A 98 20.57 20.78 19.45
N GLY A 99 20.95 21.21 18.24
CA GLY A 99 20.21 20.98 17.00
C GLY A 99 20.04 19.49 16.68
N ILE A 100 21.12 18.70 16.81
CA ILE A 100 21.08 17.24 16.62
C ILE A 100 20.13 16.59 17.63
N VAL A 101 20.22 16.97 18.91
CA VAL A 101 19.37 16.41 19.97
C VAL A 101 17.91 16.78 19.76
N ALA A 102 17.61 18.03 19.39
CA ALA A 102 16.25 18.46 19.07
C ALA A 102 15.68 17.66 17.89
N ALA A 103 16.43 17.56 16.78
CA ALA A 103 16.00 16.80 15.61
C ALA A 103 15.84 15.30 15.91
N ALA A 104 16.67 14.72 16.80
CA ALA A 104 16.52 13.34 17.23
C ALA A 104 15.24 13.14 18.06
N ARG A 105 14.92 14.09 18.96
CA ARG A 105 13.67 14.06 19.75
C ARG A 105 12.44 14.17 18.86
N ASP A 106 12.45 15.07 17.87
CA ASP A 106 11.33 15.24 16.94
C ASP A 106 11.09 13.98 16.11
N ARG A 107 12.16 13.37 15.60
CA ARG A 107 12.06 12.09 14.87
C ARG A 107 11.54 10.97 15.76
N ALA A 108 12.03 10.86 17.00
CA ALA A 108 11.55 9.86 17.94
C ALA A 108 10.06 10.05 18.25
N ALA A 109 9.61 11.29 18.48
CA ALA A 109 8.20 11.62 18.69
C ALA A 109 7.33 11.26 17.47
N ALA A 110 7.82 11.54 16.25
CA ALA A 110 7.13 11.17 15.02
C ALA A 110 6.98 9.65 14.88
N ILE A 111 8.04 8.88 15.15
CA ILE A 111 8.01 7.41 15.11
C ILE A 111 6.99 6.86 16.12
N VAL A 112 7.00 7.36 17.35
CA VAL A 112 6.07 6.92 18.40
C VAL A 112 4.62 7.23 17.99
N ARG A 113 4.36 8.41 17.45
CA ARG A 113 3.02 8.80 16.96
C ARG A 113 2.56 7.89 15.83
N GLU A 114 3.39 7.66 14.82
CA GLU A 114 3.05 6.79 13.68
C GLU A 114 2.82 5.34 14.12
N ALA A 115 3.66 4.84 15.03
CA ALA A 115 3.48 3.51 15.62
C ALA A 115 2.15 3.40 16.37
N GLY A 116 1.79 4.42 17.16
CA GLY A 116 0.49 4.50 17.84
C GLY A 116 -0.69 4.49 16.88
N GLU A 117 -0.68 5.38 15.88
CA GLU A 117 -1.74 5.45 14.85
C GLU A 117 -1.88 4.12 14.07
N THR A 118 -0.79 3.40 13.87
CA THR A 118 -0.82 2.11 13.18
C THR A 118 -1.33 1.00 14.09
N ALA A 119 -0.97 1.01 15.38
CA ALA A 119 -1.51 0.08 16.37
C ALA A 119 -3.03 0.26 16.52
N ASP A 120 -3.49 1.50 16.69
CA ASP A 120 -4.92 1.82 16.81
C ASP A 120 -5.73 1.36 15.60
N ARG A 121 -5.19 1.58 14.38
CA ARG A 121 -5.81 1.07 13.15
C ARG A 121 -5.91 -0.45 13.12
N ARG A 122 -4.83 -1.15 13.50
CA ARG A 122 -4.83 -2.62 13.55
C ARG A 122 -5.83 -3.16 14.57
N ASP A 123 -5.92 -2.52 15.73
CA ASP A 123 -6.87 -2.91 16.78
C ASP A 123 -8.31 -2.67 16.34
N ALA A 124 -8.60 -1.53 15.72
CA ALA A 124 -9.91 -1.22 15.16
C ALA A 124 -10.32 -2.25 14.10
N ASP A 125 -9.41 -2.59 13.18
CA ASP A 125 -9.66 -3.58 12.15
C ASP A 125 -9.85 -5.00 12.72
N ALA A 126 -9.05 -5.37 13.73
CA ALA A 126 -9.18 -6.65 14.41
C ALA A 126 -10.53 -6.77 15.12
N ARG A 127 -10.96 -5.72 15.83
CA ARG A 127 -12.29 -5.64 16.45
C ARG A 127 -13.41 -5.74 15.43
N ALA A 128 -13.31 -4.99 14.32
CA ALA A 128 -14.30 -5.04 13.25
C ALA A 128 -14.43 -6.45 12.65
N ARG A 129 -13.30 -7.13 12.42
CA ARG A 129 -13.27 -8.52 11.96
C ARG A 129 -13.90 -9.48 12.97
N ALA A 130 -13.55 -9.34 14.25
CA ALA A 130 -14.13 -10.16 15.31
C ALA A 130 -15.65 -10.00 15.39
N CYS A 131 -16.17 -8.76 15.34
CA CYS A 131 -17.61 -8.50 15.32
C CYS A 131 -18.30 -9.17 14.12
N ARG A 132 -17.72 -9.07 12.91
CA ARG A 132 -18.28 -9.73 11.71
C ARG A 132 -18.36 -11.24 11.88
N ILE A 133 -17.31 -11.87 12.39
CA ILE A 133 -17.27 -13.32 12.63
C ILE A 133 -18.35 -13.72 13.63
N VAL A 134 -18.48 -12.99 14.73
CA VAL A 134 -19.50 -13.25 15.76
C VAL A 134 -20.91 -13.09 15.19
N ASP A 135 -21.16 -12.04 14.42
CA ASP A 135 -22.48 -11.81 13.80
C ASP A 135 -22.82 -12.86 12.75
N GLU A 136 -21.84 -13.31 11.97
CA GLU A 136 -22.02 -14.41 11.02
C GLU A 136 -22.34 -15.73 11.73
N ALA A 137 -21.60 -16.04 12.80
CA ALA A 137 -21.84 -17.22 13.62
C ALA A 137 -23.24 -17.20 14.25
N ARG A 138 -23.67 -16.05 14.78
CA ARG A 138 -25.03 -15.84 15.31
C ARG A 138 -26.09 -16.08 14.24
N ARG A 139 -25.95 -15.45 13.07
CA ARG A 139 -26.87 -15.66 11.94
C ARG A 139 -26.93 -17.13 11.51
N ARG A 140 -25.80 -17.85 11.56
CA ARG A 140 -25.76 -19.28 11.23
C ARG A 140 -26.48 -20.11 12.29
N ALA A 141 -26.28 -19.82 13.58
CA ALA A 141 -26.99 -20.47 14.67
C ALA A 141 -28.51 -20.24 14.58
N ASP A 142 -28.95 -19.00 14.31
CA ASP A 142 -30.36 -18.66 14.16
C ASP A 142 -31.01 -19.42 12.99
N ARG A 143 -30.31 -19.56 11.86
CA ARG A 143 -30.78 -20.37 10.72
C ARG A 143 -30.93 -21.84 11.08
N LEU A 144 -29.96 -22.42 11.80
CA LEU A 144 -30.04 -23.81 12.24
C LEU A 144 -31.21 -24.03 13.21
N ALA A 145 -31.36 -23.15 14.20
CA ALA A 145 -32.48 -23.20 15.14
C ALA A 145 -33.84 -23.06 14.42
N ALA A 146 -33.94 -22.23 13.39
CA ALA A 146 -35.14 -22.11 12.58
C ALA A 146 -35.45 -23.39 11.78
N ILE A 147 -34.42 -24.07 11.24
CA ILE A 147 -34.57 -25.36 10.57
C ILE A 147 -35.03 -26.43 11.56
N GLU A 148 -34.40 -26.53 12.74
CA GLU A 148 -34.79 -27.48 13.78
C GLU A 148 -36.26 -27.30 14.20
N ARG A 149 -36.69 -26.05 14.44
CA ARG A 149 -38.10 -25.75 14.76
C ARG A 149 -39.05 -26.20 13.66
N ARG A 150 -38.76 -25.89 12.39
CA ARG A 150 -39.59 -26.31 11.25
C ARG A 150 -39.67 -27.83 11.13
N THR A 151 -38.55 -28.53 11.35
CA THR A 151 -38.51 -30.00 11.32
C THR A 151 -39.35 -30.58 12.46
N ALA A 152 -39.19 -30.07 13.68
CA ALA A 152 -40.00 -30.48 14.84
C ALA A 152 -41.50 -30.22 14.63
N ASP A 153 -41.86 -29.05 14.09
CA ASP A 153 -43.26 -28.73 13.73
C ASP A 153 -43.83 -29.69 12.69
N ARG A 154 -43.02 -30.06 11.68
CA ARG A 154 -43.42 -31.01 10.65
C ARG A 154 -43.63 -32.41 11.20
N LEU A 155 -42.73 -32.89 12.06
CA LEU A 155 -42.86 -34.20 12.72
C LEU A 155 -44.13 -34.23 13.58
N ARG A 156 -44.36 -33.20 14.41
CA ARG A 156 -45.58 -33.10 15.23
C ARG A 156 -46.87 -33.16 14.39
N ARG A 157 -46.89 -32.54 13.21
CA ARG A 157 -48.05 -32.61 12.29
C ARG A 157 -48.25 -34.00 11.71
N ILE A 158 -47.16 -34.71 11.37
CA ILE A 158 -47.22 -36.09 10.88
C ILE A 158 -47.76 -37.00 11.99
N ASP A 159 -47.23 -36.89 13.21
CA ASP A 159 -47.68 -37.68 14.35
C ASP A 159 -49.16 -37.46 14.64
N ALA A 160 -49.63 -36.21 14.61
CA ALA A 160 -51.05 -35.88 14.79
C ALA A 160 -51.93 -36.50 13.69
N PHE A 161 -51.50 -36.42 12.42
CA PHE A 161 -52.22 -37.01 11.30
C PHE A 161 -52.30 -38.55 11.41
N LEU A 162 -51.22 -39.20 11.85
CA LEU A 162 -51.20 -40.64 12.07
C LEU A 162 -52.15 -41.05 13.21
N ALA A 163 -52.16 -40.29 14.31
CA ALA A 163 -53.08 -40.52 15.42
C ALA A 163 -54.55 -40.33 14.99
N ASP A 164 -54.86 -39.28 14.23
CA ASP A 164 -56.21 -39.06 13.67
C ASP A 164 -56.64 -40.24 12.78
N ALA A 165 -55.75 -40.72 11.91
CA ALA A 165 -56.02 -41.87 11.05
C ALA A 165 -56.26 -43.17 11.86
N GLU A 166 -55.50 -43.40 12.93
CA GLU A 166 -55.66 -44.54 13.84
C GLU A 166 -57.04 -44.51 14.53
N THR A 167 -57.47 -43.35 15.04
CA THR A 167 -58.80 -43.21 15.65
C THR A 167 -59.94 -43.46 14.68
N LEU A 168 -59.75 -43.13 13.40
CA LEU A 168 -60.76 -43.34 12.35
C LEU A 168 -60.90 -44.84 12.02
N LEU A 169 -59.78 -45.57 11.97
CA LEU A 169 -59.75 -47.01 11.75
C LEU A 169 -60.36 -47.78 12.93
N ASP A 170 -60.08 -47.37 14.17
CA ASP A 170 -60.68 -48.00 15.36
C ASP A 170 -62.20 -47.74 15.44
N GLY A 171 -62.66 -46.56 15.01
CA GLY A 171 -64.07 -46.19 14.93
C GLY A 171 -64.89 -46.94 13.86
N GLU A 172 -64.24 -47.49 12.83
CA GLU A 172 -64.90 -48.26 11.75
C GLU A 172 -65.09 -49.75 12.09
N THR A 173 -64.74 -50.21 13.29
CA THR A 173 -64.98 -51.61 13.69
C THR A 173 -66.34 -51.83 14.36
N PRO A 174 -67.40 -52.11 13.58
CA PRO A 174 -68.34 -53.15 13.97
C PRO A 174 -68.42 -54.17 12.83
N LEU A 175 -67.52 -55.16 12.88
CA LEU A 175 -67.77 -56.38 12.11
C LEU A 175 -68.94 -57.11 12.78
N ARG A 176 -70.13 -56.90 12.21
CA ARG A 176 -71.30 -57.77 12.40
C ARG A 176 -70.84 -59.22 12.20
N ALA A 177 -70.77 -59.96 13.29
CA ALA A 177 -70.82 -61.41 13.25
C ALA A 177 -72.17 -61.80 12.63
N ILE A 178 -72.16 -62.39 11.44
CA ILE A 178 -73.32 -63.06 10.87
C ILE A 178 -73.03 -64.55 10.95
N ALA A 179 -73.88 -65.22 11.73
CA ALA A 179 -73.97 -66.66 11.94
C ALA A 179 -74.43 -67.40 10.68
#